data_AF-A0A1H1DQA0-F1
#
_entry.id   AF-A0A1H1DQA0-F1
#
_cell.length_a   1.000
_cell.length_b   1.000
_cell.length_c   1.000
_cell.angle_alpha   90.00
_cell.angle_beta   90.00
_cell.angle_gamma   90.00
#
_symmetry.space_group_name_H-M   'P 1'
#
loop_
_entity.id
_entity.type
_entity.pdbx_description
1 polymer ?
#
loop_
_entity_poly.entity_id
_entity_poly.type
_entity_poly.pdbx_seq_one_letter_code
_entity_poly.pdbx_strand_id
1 'polypeptide(L)'
;MFDLTSQPQSAWQSYVSECVPQSLREAVSHLADEFTATYLLDCLILEKGLRSRLCSHSTRQDNTPLSSEERTDRFATLLRLWANGCHTVVDERLFADTVRRRPRELEALRLHFKQTALRSKQFR
;
A
#
# COMPACT_ATOMS: atom_id res chain seq x y z
N MET A 1 28.05 -2.49 -9.21
CA MET A 1 27.11 -2.98 -10.24
C MET A 1 26.18 -3.95 -9.51
N PHE A 2 24.98 -3.51 -9.14
CA PHE A 2 24.06 -4.35 -8.36
C PHE A 2 23.30 -5.26 -9.32
N ASP A 3 23.44 -6.57 -9.14
CA ASP A 3 22.75 -7.59 -9.92
C ASP A 3 21.26 -7.61 -9.54
N LEU A 4 20.40 -7.33 -10.51
CA LEU A 4 19.00 -6.96 -10.30
C LEU A 4 18.02 -8.14 -10.50
N THR A 5 18.51 -9.35 -10.72
CA THR A 5 17.72 -10.38 -11.43
C THR A 5 17.19 -11.53 -10.57
N SER A 6 17.39 -11.56 -9.26
CA SER A 6 16.98 -12.74 -8.48
C SER A 6 16.71 -12.44 -7.01
N GLN A 7 15.57 -11.82 -6.68
CA GLN A 7 14.94 -12.10 -5.39
C GLN A 7 13.73 -13.00 -5.63
N PRO A 8 13.70 -14.21 -5.04
CA PRO A 8 12.57 -15.11 -5.17
C PRO A 8 11.34 -14.49 -4.51
N GLN A 9 10.16 -14.72 -5.10
CA GLN A 9 8.86 -14.26 -4.62
C GLN A 9 8.63 -14.50 -3.11
N SER A 10 9.31 -15.49 -2.52
CA SER A 10 9.29 -15.78 -1.08
C SER A 10 9.87 -14.66 -0.21
N ALA A 11 10.91 -13.95 -0.66
CA ALA A 11 11.55 -12.90 0.12
C ALA A 11 10.61 -11.72 0.40
N TRP A 12 9.70 -11.43 -0.55
CA TRP A 12 8.74 -10.35 -0.39
C TRP A 12 7.54 -10.76 0.45
N GLN A 13 7.14 -12.05 0.44
CA GLN A 13 6.07 -12.55 1.32
C GLN A 13 6.44 -12.40 2.80
N SER A 14 7.69 -12.69 3.15
CA SER A 14 8.23 -12.44 4.50
C SER A 14 8.21 -10.95 4.84
N TYR A 15 8.68 -10.10 3.92
CA TYR A 15 8.69 -8.64 4.13
C TYR A 15 7.28 -8.05 4.32
N VAL A 16 6.30 -8.49 3.54
CA VAL A 16 4.89 -8.05 3.69
C VAL A 16 4.36 -8.43 5.07
N SER A 17 4.70 -9.62 5.57
CA SER A 17 4.26 -10.06 6.88
C SER A 17 4.86 -9.21 8.01
N GLU A 18 6.11 -8.77 7.86
CA GLU A 18 6.84 -7.95 8.83
C GLU A 18 6.45 -6.46 8.77
N CYS A 19 6.16 -5.94 7.58
CA CYS A 19 5.96 -4.51 7.36
C CYS A 19 4.50 -4.05 7.34
N VAL A 20 3.54 -4.99 7.33
CA VAL A 20 2.11 -4.66 7.40
C VAL A 20 1.73 -4.41 8.86
N PRO A 21 1.38 -3.18 9.25
CA PRO A 21 1.01 -2.89 10.63
C PRO A 21 -0.30 -3.58 11.01
N GLN A 22 -0.41 -4.03 12.26
CA GLN A 22 -1.62 -4.69 12.76
C GLN A 22 -2.87 -3.81 12.60
N SER A 23 -2.73 -2.50 12.80
CA SER A 23 -3.82 -1.53 12.59
C SER A 23 -4.37 -1.52 11.16
N LEU A 24 -3.52 -1.80 10.16
CA LEU A 24 -3.97 -1.91 8.77
C LEU A 24 -4.83 -3.16 8.60
N ARG A 25 -4.42 -4.31 9.17
CA ARG A 25 -5.21 -5.55 9.12
C ARG A 25 -6.57 -5.38 9.80
N GLU A 26 -6.59 -4.71 10.95
CA GLU A 26 -7.83 -4.39 11.67
C GLU A 26 -8.76 -3.46 10.87
N ALA A 27 -8.19 -2.47 10.18
CA ALA A 27 -8.97 -1.54 9.37
C ALA A 27 -9.69 -2.23 8.21
N VAL A 28 -9.14 -3.33 7.67
CA VAL A 28 -9.69 -4.01 6.49
C VAL A 28 -10.23 -5.43 6.79
N SER A 29 -10.23 -5.87 8.04
CA SER A 29 -10.66 -7.23 8.44
C SER A 29 -12.13 -7.50 8.21
N HIS A 30 -12.96 -6.47 8.14
CA HIS A 30 -14.38 -6.58 7.83
C HIS A 30 -14.67 -6.63 6.32
N LEU A 31 -13.65 -6.43 5.46
CA LEU A 31 -13.78 -6.38 4.01
C LEU A 31 -13.27 -7.65 3.31
N ALA A 32 -12.42 -8.43 3.95
CA ALA A 32 -11.84 -9.64 3.38
C ALA A 32 -11.68 -10.73 4.44
N ASP A 33 -12.13 -11.95 4.10
CA ASP A 33 -12.01 -13.14 4.94
C ASP A 33 -10.59 -13.74 4.92
N GLU A 34 -9.84 -13.51 3.82
CA GLU A 34 -8.47 -14.00 3.64
C GLU A 34 -7.52 -12.88 3.19
N PHE A 35 -6.34 -12.81 3.82
CA PHE A 35 -5.30 -11.83 3.52
C PHE A 35 -4.16 -12.42 2.70
N THR A 36 -4.28 -12.35 1.37
CA THR A 36 -3.16 -12.68 0.48
C THR A 36 -2.07 -11.61 0.52
N ALA A 37 -0.83 -11.98 0.20
CA ALA A 37 0.29 -11.02 0.14
C ALA A 37 0.00 -9.84 -0.81
N THR A 38 -0.59 -10.11 -1.98
CA THR A 38 -0.98 -9.08 -2.95
C THR A 38 -2.04 -8.14 -2.40
N TYR A 39 -3.04 -8.67 -1.69
CA TYR A 39 -4.08 -7.86 -1.04
C TYR A 39 -3.49 -6.94 0.04
N LEU A 40 -2.58 -7.46 0.85
CA LEU A 40 -1.90 -6.67 1.89
C LEU A 40 -0.99 -5.60 1.29
N LEU A 41 -0.30 -5.89 0.18
CA LEU A 41 0.46 -4.89 -0.58
C LEU A 41 -0.42 -3.77 -1.11
N ASP A 42 -1.60 -4.11 -1.64
CA ASP A 42 -2.60 -3.12 -2.06
C ASP A 42 -3.05 -2.25 -0.88
N CYS A 43 -3.34 -2.84 0.27
CA CYS A 43 -3.71 -2.06 1.46
C CYS A 43 -2.55 -1.17 1.95
N LEU A 44 -1.31 -1.66 1.88
CA LEU A 44 -0.11 -0.95 2.32
C LEU A 44 0.21 0.26 1.43
N ILE A 45 0.06 0.12 0.10
CA ILE A 45 0.24 1.27 -0.81
C ILE A 45 -0.83 2.33 -0.56
N LEU A 46 -2.08 1.92 -0.28
CA LEU A 46 -3.16 2.85 0.06
C LEU A 46 -2.87 3.60 1.36
N GLU A 47 -2.47 2.89 2.42
CA GLU A 47 -2.06 3.51 3.69
C GLU A 47 -0.95 4.54 3.49
N LYS A 48 0.14 4.15 2.81
CA LYS A 48 1.29 5.03 2.61
C LYS A 48 0.93 6.24 1.73
N GLY A 49 0.07 6.05 0.73
CA GLY A 49 -0.47 7.14 -0.07
C GLY A 49 -1.30 8.12 0.77
N LEU A 50 -2.17 7.62 1.66
CA LEU A 50 -2.93 8.46 2.59
C LEU A 50 -2.03 9.25 3.54
N ARG A 51 -1.00 8.61 4.12
CA ARG A 51 -0.01 9.28 5.00
C ARG A 51 0.78 10.36 4.26
N SER A 52 1.09 10.10 3.00
CA SER A 52 1.79 11.05 2.11
C SER A 52 0.85 12.13 1.53
N ARG A 53 -0.43 12.13 1.94
CA ARG A 53 -1.47 13.04 1.46
C ARG A 53 -1.65 13.01 -0.05
N LEU A 54 -1.40 11.87 -0.68
CA LEU A 54 -1.71 11.68 -2.10
C LEU A 54 -3.23 11.74 -2.27
N CYS A 55 -3.67 12.72 -3.05
CA CYS A 55 -5.06 12.86 -3.42
C CYS A 55 -5.35 11.94 -4.61
N SER A 56 -6.41 11.14 -4.50
CA SER A 56 -6.97 10.35 -5.60
C SER A 56 -7.41 11.21 -6.80
N HIS A 57 -7.48 12.53 -6.63
CA HIS A 57 -7.79 13.53 -7.66
C HIS A 57 -6.56 14.09 -8.38
N SER A 58 -5.41 13.40 -8.40
CA SER A 58 -4.31 13.82 -9.28
C SER A 58 -4.69 13.53 -10.75
N THR A 59 -5.49 14.43 -11.31
CA THR A 59 -6.20 14.40 -12.62
C THR A 59 -5.30 14.45 -13.84
N ARG A 60 -4.02 14.08 -13.71
CA ARG A 60 -3.02 14.12 -14.79
C ARG A 60 -2.33 12.78 -15.06
N GLN A 61 -2.68 11.72 -14.37
CA GLN A 61 -2.12 10.41 -14.66
C GLN A 61 -2.92 9.71 -15.76
N ASP A 62 -2.21 9.09 -16.70
CA ASP A 62 -2.82 8.29 -17.76
C ASP A 62 -3.88 7.34 -17.20
N ASN A 63 -5.08 7.41 -17.76
CA ASN A 63 -6.21 6.57 -17.34
C ASN A 63 -5.98 5.08 -17.64
N THR A 64 -4.87 4.72 -18.29
CA THR A 64 -4.53 3.34 -18.62
C THR A 64 -4.33 2.53 -17.33
N PRO A 65 -5.14 1.48 -17.10
CA PRO A 65 -4.93 0.54 -16.00
C PRO A 65 -3.55 -0.12 -16.13
N LEU A 66 -2.87 -0.34 -15.00
CA LEU A 66 -1.61 -1.08 -15.03
C LEU A 66 -1.88 -2.56 -15.33
N SER A 67 -1.03 -3.17 -16.16
CA SER A 67 -1.00 -4.61 -16.34
C SER A 67 -0.56 -5.33 -15.05
N SER A 68 -0.85 -6.62 -14.92
CA SER A 68 -0.40 -7.41 -13.76
C SER A 68 1.13 -7.46 -13.65
N GLU A 69 1.83 -7.50 -14.79
CA GLU A 69 3.29 -7.47 -14.86
C GLU A 69 3.84 -6.12 -14.39
N GLU A 70 3.34 -5.01 -14.95
CA GLU A 70 3.74 -3.66 -14.53
C GLU A 70 3.49 -3.41 -13.04
N ARG A 71 2.38 -3.92 -12.49
CA ARG A 71 2.09 -3.84 -11.05
C ARG A 71 3.14 -4.59 -10.24
N THR A 72 3.49 -5.81 -10.66
CA THR A 72 4.45 -6.65 -9.98
C THR A 72 5.82 -5.98 -9.94
N ASP A 73 6.28 -5.43 -11.07
CA ASP A 73 7.58 -4.74 -11.16
C ASP A 73 7.64 -3.47 -10.30
N ARG A 74 6.54 -2.70 -10.26
CA ARG A 74 6.43 -1.51 -9.41
C ARG A 74 6.44 -1.88 -7.93
N PHE A 75 5.71 -2.92 -7.52
CA PHE A 75 5.76 -3.43 -6.15
C PHE A 75 7.16 -3.93 -5.78
N ALA A 76 7.82 -4.69 -6.65
CA ALA A 76 9.18 -5.18 -6.42
C ALA A 76 10.16 -4.02 -6.20
N THR A 77 10.00 -2.93 -6.95
CA THR A 77 10.80 -1.71 -6.79
C THR A 77 10.53 -1.02 -5.46
N LEU A 78 9.26 -0.81 -5.10
CA LEU A 78 8.89 -0.21 -3.82
C LEU A 78 9.37 -1.02 -2.62
N LEU A 79 9.20 -2.34 -2.66
CA LEU A 79 9.63 -3.24 -1.59
C LEU A 79 11.14 -3.16 -1.37
N ARG A 80 11.93 -3.12 -2.46
CA ARG A 80 13.39 -2.90 -2.37
C ARG A 80 13.71 -1.56 -1.73
N LEU A 81 13.02 -0.48 -2.11
CA LEU A 81 13.24 0.83 -1.51
C LEU A 81 12.89 0.83 -0.01
N TRP A 82 11.77 0.24 0.37
CA TRP A 82 11.36 0.15 1.77
C TRP A 82 12.30 -0.74 2.59
N ALA A 83 12.81 -1.84 2.02
CA ALA A 83 13.79 -2.70 2.68
C ALA A 83 15.12 -1.99 2.94
N ASN A 84 15.48 -1.01 2.11
CA ASN A 84 16.68 -0.18 2.26
C ASN A 84 16.45 1.10 3.10
N GLY A 85 15.34 1.18 3.84
CA GLY A 85 15.05 2.28 4.78
C GLY A 85 14.25 3.44 4.20
N CYS A 86 13.91 3.43 2.91
CA CYS A 86 13.11 4.48 2.28
C CYS A 86 11.59 4.31 2.52
N HIS A 87 11.17 4.08 3.77
CA HIS A 87 9.81 3.63 4.12
C HIS A 87 8.65 4.56 3.72
N THR A 88 8.93 5.83 3.38
CA THR A 88 7.93 6.84 3.00
C THR A 88 7.72 6.97 1.49
N VAL A 89 8.53 6.31 0.66
CA VAL A 89 8.38 6.37 -0.80
C VAL A 89 7.06 5.72 -1.23
N VAL A 90 6.35 6.36 -2.14
CA VAL A 90 5.09 5.87 -2.73
C VAL A 90 5.16 6.01 -4.24
N ASP A 91 4.75 4.98 -4.97
CA ASP A 91 4.54 5.06 -6.41
C ASP A 91 3.12 5.60 -6.67
N GLU A 92 3.03 6.82 -7.19
CA GLU A 92 1.74 7.49 -7.40
C GLU A 92 0.87 6.78 -8.44
N ARG A 93 1.46 6.21 -9.50
CA ARG A 93 0.71 5.51 -10.56
C ARG A 93 0.17 4.18 -10.06
N LEU A 94 0.97 3.47 -9.27
CA LEU A 94 0.52 2.26 -8.57
C LEU A 94 -0.57 2.58 -7.55
N PHE A 95 -0.41 3.66 -6.78
CA PHE A 95 -1.43 4.13 -5.84
C PHE A 95 -2.75 4.44 -6.58
N ALA A 96 -2.72 5.22 -7.66
CA ALA A 96 -3.92 5.57 -8.43
C ALA A 96 -4.60 4.33 -9.05
N ASP A 97 -3.82 3.36 -9.54
CA ASP A 97 -4.34 2.08 -10.02
C ASP A 97 -4.99 1.27 -8.88
N THR A 98 -4.34 1.17 -7.72
CA THR A 98 -4.91 0.45 -6.56
C THR A 98 -6.15 1.16 -6.00
N VAL A 99 -6.21 2.50 -5.97
CA VAL A 99 -7.42 3.25 -5.60
C VAL A 99 -8.62 2.87 -6.47
N ARG A 100 -8.40 2.71 -7.78
CA ARG A 100 -9.47 2.31 -8.73
C ARG A 100 -9.94 0.87 -8.50
N ARG A 101 -9.03 -0.03 -8.12
CA ARG A 101 -9.32 -1.45 -7.87
C ARG A 101 -9.93 -1.71 -6.49
N ARG A 102 -9.57 -0.89 -5.50
CA ARG A 102 -9.84 -1.10 -4.06
C ARG A 102 -10.43 0.16 -3.40
N PRO A 103 -11.55 0.71 -3.91
CA PRO A 103 -12.10 1.96 -3.40
C PRO A 103 -12.66 1.80 -1.97
N ARG A 104 -13.19 0.61 -1.63
CA ARG A 104 -13.77 0.35 -0.29
C ARG A 104 -12.69 0.26 0.77
N GLU A 105 -11.58 -0.39 0.46
CA GLU A 105 -10.43 -0.53 1.34
C GLU A 105 -9.78 0.84 1.61
N LEU A 106 -9.68 1.69 0.57
CA LEU A 106 -9.24 3.08 0.74
C LEU A 106 -10.13 3.85 1.73
N GLU A 107 -11.45 3.71 1.60
CA GLU A 107 -12.40 4.39 2.48
C GLU A 107 -12.32 3.87 3.92
N ALA A 108 -12.25 2.54 4.10
CA ALA A 108 -12.07 1.94 5.42
C ALA A 108 -10.79 2.42 6.11
N LEU A 109 -9.67 2.46 5.37
CA LEU A 109 -8.40 2.99 5.88
C LEU A 109 -8.51 4.48 6.25
N ARG A 110 -9.15 5.30 5.40
CA ARG A 110 -9.39 6.73 5.69
C ARG A 110 -10.20 6.92 6.97
N LEU A 111 -11.28 6.17 7.14
CA LEU A 111 -12.14 6.24 8.33
C LEU A 111 -11.38 5.80 9.58
N HIS A 112 -10.67 4.68 9.52
CA HIS A 112 -9.89 4.17 10.63
C HIS A 112 -8.84 5.19 11.09
N PHE A 113 -8.03 5.74 10.17
CA PHE A 113 -7.01 6.72 10.55
C PHE A 113 -7.59 8.04 11.05
N LYS A 114 -8.74 8.48 10.53
CA LYS A 114 -9.45 9.64 11.06
C LYS A 114 -9.90 9.40 12.52
N GLN A 115 -10.46 8.24 12.82
CA GLN A 115 -10.89 7.88 14.17
C GLN A 115 -9.71 7.79 15.13
N THR A 116 -8.61 7.15 14.71
CA THR A 116 -7.39 7.04 15.52
C THR A 116 -6.78 8.42 15.81
N ALA A 117 -6.76 9.32 14.82
CA ALA A 117 -6.30 10.69 15.01
C ALA A 117 -7.18 11.47 16.01
N LEU A 118 -8.51 11.30 15.95
CA LEU A 118 -9.43 11.92 16.91
C LEU A 118 -9.24 11.39 18.33
N ARG A 119 -9.12 10.07 18.50
CA ARG A 119 -8.84 9.45 19.81
C ARG A 119 -7.55 9.97 20.42
N SER A 120 -6.48 10.11 19.62
CA SER A 120 -5.18 10.62 20.12
C SER A 120 -5.23 12.07 20.61
N LYS A 121 -6.19 12.88 20.14
CA LYS A 121 -6.36 14.28 20.54
C LYS A 121 -7.19 14.45 21.83
N GLN A 122 -7.98 13.45 22.20
CA GLN A 122 -8.84 13.50 23.38
C GLN A 122 -8.08 13.20 24.70
N PHE A 123 -6.86 12.68 24.59
CA PHE A 123 -5.98 12.36 25.72
C PHE A 123 -4.77 13.32 25.86
N ARG A 124 -4.82 14.49 25.20
CA ARG A 124 -3.87 15.60 25.40
C ARG A 124 -4.61 16.79 25.99
#